data_AF-A0A0G4KUW4-F1
#
_entry.id   AF-A0A0G4KUW4-F1
#
_cell.length_a   1.000
_cell.length_b   1.000
_cell.length_c   1.000
_cell.angle_alpha   90.00
_cell.angle_beta   90.00
_cell.angle_gamma   90.00
#
_symmetry.space_group_name_H-M   'P 1'
#
loop_
_entity.id
_entity.type
_entity.pdbx_description
1 polymer ?
#
loop_
_entity_poly.entity_id
_entity_poly.type
_entity_poly.pdbx_seq_one_letter_code
_entity_poly.pdbx_strand_id
1 'polypeptide(L)'
;MPASLESARPIMAPSARTSVRYSTYSMAPTVLTTDSAHAELRDIESGLDRMENKALTSQRVELSEEKSANLSKLALGAKLERALDRRMSGQDAVMRRPPAAKLSEKQAI
;
A
#
# COMPACT_ATOMS: atom_id res chain seq x y z
N MET A 1 10.46 34.66 38.18
CA MET A 1 9.36 33.72 37.86
C MET A 1 9.01 32.95 39.13
N PRO A 2 7.81 33.09 39.71
CA PRO A 2 7.48 32.42 40.98
C PRO A 2 7.29 30.92 40.75
N ALA A 3 8.03 30.10 41.50
CA ALA A 3 7.85 28.65 41.53
C ALA A 3 6.51 28.30 42.17
N SER A 4 5.79 27.34 41.60
CA SER A 4 4.44 26.98 42.06
C SER A 4 4.51 26.17 43.34
N LEU A 5 4.09 26.79 44.45
CA LEU A 5 4.20 26.24 45.81
C LEU A 5 3.24 25.07 46.09
N GLU A 6 2.21 24.88 45.26
CA GLU A 6 1.12 23.92 45.49
C GLU A 6 1.42 22.50 44.96
N SER A 7 2.47 22.31 44.16
CA SER A 7 2.78 21.03 43.48
C SER A 7 3.73 20.11 44.25
N ALA A 8 3.83 20.25 45.58
CA ALA A 8 4.65 19.41 46.45
C ALA A 8 4.01 18.04 46.77
N ARG A 9 3.36 17.40 45.79
CA ARG A 9 2.72 16.09 45.97
C ARG A 9 3.67 14.99 45.50
N PRO A 10 3.91 13.93 46.29
CA PRO A 10 4.80 12.85 45.88
C PRO A 10 4.23 12.14 44.64
N ILE A 11 4.95 12.20 43.51
CA ILE A 11 4.62 11.40 42.33
C ILE A 11 5.03 9.96 42.65
N MET A 12 4.07 9.17 43.14
CA MET A 12 4.05 7.70 43.24
C MET A 12 5.41 7.02 43.50
N ALA A 13 5.93 7.17 44.72
CA ALA A 13 6.66 6.16 45.50
C ALA A 13 7.20 6.83 46.79
N PRO A 14 7.16 6.18 47.96
CA PRO A 14 7.81 6.71 49.16
C PRO A 14 9.33 6.71 48.94
N SER A 15 9.89 7.87 48.60
CA SER A 15 11.32 8.08 48.42
C SER A 15 11.88 8.76 49.67
N ALA A 16 12.89 8.14 50.30
CA ALA A 16 13.57 8.65 51.51
C ALA A 16 14.48 9.88 51.25
N ARG A 17 14.27 10.61 50.15
CA ARG A 17 15.04 11.80 49.79
C ARG A 17 14.28 13.06 50.21
N THR A 18 14.92 13.89 51.04
CA THR A 18 14.40 15.17 51.57
C THR A 18 14.32 16.29 50.53
N SER A 19 14.58 16.00 49.26
CA SER A 19 14.57 17.01 48.18
C SER A 19 13.15 17.18 47.61
N VAL A 20 12.55 18.34 47.88
CA VAL A 20 11.31 18.77 47.21
C VAL A 20 11.63 19.10 45.76
N ARG A 21 11.12 18.30 44.80
CA ARG A 21 11.21 18.62 43.37
C ARG A 21 10.01 19.47 42.99
N TYR A 22 10.24 20.74 42.68
CA TYR A 22 9.23 21.62 42.12
C TYR A 22 9.03 21.30 40.63
N SER A 23 7.79 21.03 40.23
CA SER A 23 7.44 20.86 38.81
C SER A 23 7.34 22.23 38.14
N THR A 24 8.07 22.42 37.04
CA THR A 24 7.95 23.61 36.18
C THR A 24 6.80 23.42 35.20
N TYR A 25 5.87 24.38 35.13
CA TYR A 25 4.83 24.38 34.10
C TYR A 25 5.48 24.41 32.71
N SER A 26 5.27 23.34 31.93
CA SER A 26 5.58 23.32 30.50
C SER A 26 4.58 24.21 29.78
N MET A 27 4.96 25.45 29.47
CA MET A 27 4.24 26.25 28.50
C MET A 27 4.46 25.60 27.13
N ALA A 28 3.47 24.85 26.64
CA ALA A 28 3.41 24.53 25.22
C ALA A 28 3.37 25.88 24.48
N PRO A 29 4.26 26.13 23.50
CA PRO A 29 4.26 27.39 22.78
C PRO A 29 2.91 27.53 22.07
N THR A 30 2.09 28.47 22.53
CA THR A 30 0.96 28.95 21.74
C THR A 30 1.58 29.60 20.52
N VAL A 31 1.36 29.00 19.34
CA VAL A 31 1.87 29.51 18.08
C VAL A 31 1.10 30.79 17.75
N LEU A 32 1.51 31.91 18.35
CA LEU A 32 1.19 33.24 17.86
C LEU A 32 1.89 33.33 16.51
N THR A 33 1.14 33.14 15.44
CA THR A 33 1.66 33.28 14.08
C THR A 33 2.17 34.72 13.94
N THR A 34 3.48 34.89 14.02
CA THR A 34 4.13 36.15 13.67
C THR A 34 4.10 36.26 12.15
N ASP A 35 4.11 37.48 11.63
CA ASP A 35 4.05 37.76 10.19
C ASP A 35 5.14 36.99 9.38
N SER A 36 6.26 36.67 10.04
CA SER A 36 7.34 35.84 9.48
C SER A 36 6.94 34.38 9.17
N ALA A 37 6.10 33.76 10.00
CA ALA A 37 5.63 32.40 9.75
C ALA A 37 4.69 32.34 8.53
N HIS A 38 3.93 33.41 8.28
CA HIS A 38 3.09 33.53 7.08
C HIS A 38 3.91 33.76 5.81
N ALA A 39 5.04 34.48 5.91
CA ALA A 39 5.96 34.68 4.80
C ALA A 39 6.61 33.36 4.35
N GLU A 40 7.09 32.54 5.30
CA GLU A 40 7.67 31.23 5.01
C GLU A 40 6.66 30.27 4.36
N LEU A 41 5.40 30.29 4.82
CA LEU A 41 4.33 29.46 4.23
C LEU A 41 4.06 29.82 2.76
N ARG A 42 4.12 31.11 2.39
CA ARG A 42 3.94 31.55 1.00
C ARG A 42 5.10 31.13 0.10
N ASP A 43 6.32 31.16 0.61
CA ASP A 43 7.48 30.72 -0.15
C ASP A 43 7.40 29.21 -0.43
N ILE A 44 6.98 28.42 0.57
CA ILE A 44 6.74 26.98 0.42
C ILE A 44 5.62 26.70 -0.59
N GLU A 45 4.49 27.41 -0.50
CA GLU A 45 3.38 27.30 -1.45
C GLU A 45 3.85 27.60 -2.88
N SER A 46 4.60 28.69 -3.08
CA SER A 46 5.15 29.06 -4.39
C SER A 46 6.17 28.04 -4.92
N GLY A 47 6.93 27.40 -4.03
CA GLY A 47 7.87 26.34 -4.38
C GLY A 47 7.14 25.07 -4.84
N LEU A 48 6.07 24.70 -4.15
CA LEU A 48 5.26 23.55 -4.46
C LEU A 48 4.51 23.71 -5.80
N ASP A 49 3.95 24.89 -6.05
CA ASP A 49 3.30 25.22 -7.32
C ASP A 49 4.25 25.13 -8.53
N ARG A 50 5.53 25.50 -8.34
CA ARG A 50 6.56 25.37 -9.39
C ARG A 50 7.02 23.93 -9.59
N MET A 51 6.97 23.12 -8.53
CA MET A 51 7.27 21.68 -8.61
C MET A 51 6.12 20.88 -9.24
N GLU A 52 4.90 21.44 -9.29
CA GLU A 52 3.77 20.81 -9.96
C GLU A 52 4.00 20.73 -11.48
N ASN A 53 4.17 19.51 -11.98
CA ASN A 53 4.23 19.27 -13.41
C ASN A 53 2.83 19.00 -13.98
N LYS A 54 2.15 20.09 -14.37
CA LYS A 54 0.78 20.06 -14.92
C LYS A 54 0.64 19.18 -16.16
N ALA A 55 1.69 19.05 -16.97
CA ALA A 55 1.69 18.19 -18.15
C ALA A 55 1.62 16.70 -17.78
N LEU A 56 2.31 16.28 -16.72
CA LEU A 56 2.23 14.90 -16.21
C LEU A 56 0.88 14.61 -15.57
N THR A 57 0.28 15.59 -14.89
CA THR A 57 -1.07 15.46 -14.34
C THR A 57 -2.09 15.22 -15.45
N SER A 58 -2.00 15.96 -16.57
CA SER A 58 -2.89 15.75 -17.73
C SER A 58 -2.65 14.43 -18.47
N GLN A 59 -1.46 13.84 -18.36
CA GLN A 59 -1.14 12.55 -18.98
C GLN A 59 -1.69 11.35 -18.18
N ARG A 60 -1.89 11.51 -16.87
CA ARG A 60 -2.46 10.45 -16.03
C ARG A 60 -3.95 10.31 -16.35
N VAL A 61 -4.28 9.24 -17.07
CA VAL A 61 -5.67 8.88 -17.34
C VAL A 61 -6.25 8.21 -16.10
N GLU A 62 -7.06 8.94 -15.35
CA GLU A 62 -7.94 8.34 -14.35
C GLU A 62 -9.14 7.72 -15.08
N LEU A 63 -9.27 6.39 -14.98
CA LEU A 63 -10.35 5.68 -15.62
C LEU A 63 -11.63 5.84 -14.79
N SER A 64 -12.75 6.11 -15.47
CA SER A 64 -14.06 5.98 -14.83
C SER A 64 -14.30 4.54 -14.38
N GLU A 65 -15.15 4.36 -13.37
CA GLU A 65 -15.50 3.05 -12.84
C GLU A 65 -16.06 2.12 -13.93
N GLU A 66 -16.84 2.66 -14.87
CA GLU A 66 -17.33 1.90 -16.02
C GLU A 66 -16.18 1.40 -16.93
N LYS A 67 -15.18 2.25 -17.21
CA LYS A 67 -14.03 1.86 -18.04
C LYS A 67 -13.18 0.80 -17.35
N SER A 68 -12.96 0.90 -16.03
CA SER A 68 -12.21 -0.10 -15.28
C SER A 68 -12.94 -1.45 -15.21
N ALA A 69 -14.27 -1.43 -15.06
CA ALA A 69 -15.10 -2.64 -15.12
C ALA A 69 -15.03 -3.32 -16.50
N ASN A 70 -15.11 -2.54 -17.58
CA ASN A 70 -14.99 -3.04 -18.95
C ASN A 70 -13.62 -3.68 -19.22
N LEU A 71 -12.53 -3.04 -18.80
CA LEU A 71 -11.18 -3.62 -18.91
C LEU A 71 -11.05 -4.92 -18.10
N SER A 72 -11.63 -4.96 -16.90
CA SER A 72 -11.62 -6.16 -16.06
C SER A 72 -12.38 -7.33 -16.72
N LYS A 73 -13.53 -7.05 -17.34
CA LYS A 73 -14.30 -8.03 -18.10
C LYS A 73 -13.54 -8.56 -19.31
N LEU A 74 -12.91 -7.68 -20.09
CA LEU A 74 -12.07 -8.06 -21.23
C LEU A 74 -10.88 -8.94 -20.79
N ALA A 75 -10.19 -8.54 -19.73
CA ALA A 75 -9.07 -9.30 -19.19
C ALA A 75 -9.51 -10.70 -18.71
N LEU A 76 -10.68 -10.82 -18.08
CA LEU A 76 -11.23 -12.10 -17.64
C LEU A 76 -11.58 -12.99 -18.84
N GLY A 77 -12.22 -12.44 -19.87
CA GLY A 77 -12.54 -13.15 -21.11
C GLY A 77 -11.27 -13.71 -21.77
N ALA A 78 -10.25 -12.88 -21.95
CA ALA A 78 -8.98 -13.30 -22.55
C ALA A 78 -8.24 -14.36 -21.71
N LYS A 79 -8.32 -14.29 -20.38
CA LYS A 79 -7.76 -15.33 -19.49
C LYS A 79 -8.50 -16.65 -19.65
N LEU A 80 -9.83 -16.60 -19.74
CA LEU A 80 -10.67 -17.77 -19.93
C LEU A 80 -10.38 -18.43 -21.28
N GLU A 81 -10.34 -17.66 -22.36
CA GLU A 81 -9.99 -18.14 -23.70
C GLU A 81 -8.62 -18.82 -23.72
N ARG A 82 -7.59 -18.15 -23.19
CA ARG A 82 -6.24 -18.74 -23.06
C ARG A 82 -6.24 -20.03 -22.22
N ALA A 83 -7.03 -20.09 -21.16
CA ALA A 83 -7.12 -21.29 -20.32
C ALA A 83 -7.82 -22.43 -21.07
N LEU A 84 -8.90 -22.14 -21.80
CA LEU A 84 -9.58 -23.09 -22.65
C LEU A 84 -8.66 -23.61 -23.75
N ASP A 85 -7.93 -22.75 -24.47
CA ASP A 85 -7.00 -23.18 -25.51
C ASP A 85 -5.97 -24.19 -25.00
N ARG A 86 -5.40 -23.92 -23.81
CA ARG A 86 -4.44 -24.83 -23.18
C ARG A 86 -5.07 -26.16 -22.78
N ARG A 87 -6.32 -26.14 -22.34
CA ARG A 87 -7.06 -27.36 -21.99
C ARG A 87 -7.43 -28.12 -23.26
N MET A 88 -8.05 -27.47 -24.22
CA MET A 88 -8.57 -28.05 -25.48
C MET A 88 -7.45 -28.58 -26.38
N SER A 89 -6.22 -28.10 -26.24
CA SER A 89 -5.07 -28.66 -26.94
C SER A 89 -4.80 -30.12 -26.53
N GLY A 90 -4.95 -31.06 -27.48
CA GLY A 90 -4.63 -32.47 -27.28
C GLY A 90 -5.66 -33.26 -26.45
N GLN A 91 -6.80 -32.67 -26.10
CA GLN A 91 -7.93 -33.38 -25.47
C GLN A 91 -8.70 -34.26 -26.46
N ASP A 92 -8.59 -33.99 -27.76
CA ASP A 92 -9.27 -34.79 -28.77
C ASP A 92 -8.70 -36.22 -28.83
N ALA A 93 -9.58 -37.21 -28.92
CA ALA A 93 -9.19 -38.60 -28.99
C ALA A 93 -8.45 -38.89 -30.31
N VAL A 94 -7.14 -39.15 -30.22
CA VAL A 94 -6.33 -39.61 -31.36
C VAL A 94 -6.33 -41.13 -31.39
N MET A 95 -7.10 -41.71 -32.31
CA MET A 95 -7.09 -43.15 -32.56
C MET A 95 -5.73 -43.56 -33.15
N ARG A 96 -4.88 -44.18 -32.33
CA ARG A 96 -3.61 -44.75 -32.77
C ARG A 96 -3.77 -46.25 -33.01
N ARG A 97 -3.17 -46.74 -34.10
CA ARG A 97 -3.08 -48.19 -34.32
C ARG A 97 -2.26 -48.80 -33.17
N PRO A 98 -2.69 -49.94 -32.61
CA PRO A 98 -1.93 -50.58 -31.55
C PRO A 98 -0.51 -50.91 -32.05
N PRO A 99 0.52 -50.75 -31.21
CA PRO A 99 1.87 -51.16 -31.57
C PRO A 99 1.85 -52.66 -31.90
N ALA A 100 2.55 -53.05 -32.97
CA ALA A 100 2.58 -54.44 -33.42
C ALA A 100 2.99 -55.35 -32.26
N ALA A 101 2.01 -56.12 -31.74
CA ALA A 101 2.27 -57.13 -30.74
C ALA A 101 3.27 -58.12 -31.35
N LYS A 102 4.43 -58.29 -30.72
CA LYS A 102 5.31 -59.42 -31.03
C LYS A 102 4.51 -60.68 -30.68
N LEU A 103 3.95 -61.34 -31.70
CA LEU A 103 3.28 -62.63 -31.57
C LEU A 103 4.33 -63.62 -31.05
N SER A 104 4.36 -63.87 -29.73
CA SER A 104 5.10 -65.00 -29.18
C SER A 104 4.30 -66.25 -29.51
N GLU A 105 4.79 -67.01 -30.48
CA GLU A 105 4.29 -68.33 -30.86
C GLU A 105 4.23 -69.22 -29.60
N LYS A 106 3.03 -69.48 -29.09
CA LYS A 106 2.83 -70.56 -28.12
C LYS A 106 2.79 -71.86 -28.92
N GLN A 107 3.89 -72.62 -28.85
CA GLN A 107 3.95 -74.00 -29.33
C GLN A 107 2.80 -74.80 -28.72
N ALA A 108 1.91 -75.30 -29.59
CA ALA A 108 0.91 -76.29 -29.24
C ALA A 108 1.58 -77.66 -29.18
N ILE A 109 1.32 -78.39 -28.10
CA ILE A 109 1.45 -79.85 -27.99
C ILE A 109 0.05 -80.42 -28.17
#